data_AF-A0A819BZ29-F1
#
_entry.id   AF-A0A819BZ29-F1
#
_cell.length_a   1.000
_cell.length_b   1.000
_cell.length_c   1.000
_cell.angle_alpha   90.00
_cell.angle_beta   90.00
_cell.angle_gamma   90.00
#
_symmetry.space_group_name_H-M   'P 1'
#
loop_
_entity.id
_entity.type
_entity.pdbx_description
1 polymer ?
#
loop_
_entity_poly.entity_id
_entity_poly.type
_entity_poly.pdbx_seq_one_letter_code
_entity_poly.pdbx_strand_id
1 'polypeptide(L)'
;MHASNNGHAFTKTDWERVAAIANGNVDVNSVGQFGVGFFSVFAYSDQPIITSGKEYMTFVWRDDHTLMTYRRALPVEERSHLTSIILQMRSPLIVQMSSNLDGKHKTELSKTKKTNLQKKTVSIHKIIPKLDLE
;
A
#
# COMPACT_ATOMS: atom_id res chain seq x y z
N MET A 1 2.37 -3.06 -4.86
CA MET A 1 3.34 -2.13 -4.23
C MET A 1 3.35 -2.39 -2.73
N HIS A 2 4.49 -2.21 -2.07
CA HIS A 2 4.64 -2.41 -0.63
C HIS A 2 5.50 -1.29 -0.06
N ALA A 3 5.04 -0.68 1.02
CA ALA A 3 5.75 0.36 1.76
C ALA A 3 5.75 -0.01 3.25
N SER A 4 6.88 0.14 3.93
CA SER A 4 7.04 -0.18 5.35
C SER A 4 7.71 0.97 6.09
N ASN A 5 7.32 1.17 7.35
CA ASN A 5 8.00 2.08 8.27
C ASN A 5 8.29 1.38 9.59
N ASN A 6 9.33 1.84 10.28
CA ASN A 6 9.80 1.34 11.57
C ASN A 6 9.37 2.24 12.75
N GLY A 7 8.28 3.00 12.58
CA GLY A 7 7.68 3.78 13.66
C GLY A 7 7.01 2.90 14.71
N HIS A 8 6.23 3.52 15.59
CA HIS A 8 5.43 2.78 16.55
C HIS A 8 4.37 1.94 15.84
N ALA A 9 4.15 0.73 16.37
CA ALA A 9 3.01 -0.08 15.97
C ALA A 9 1.72 0.68 16.28
N PHE A 10 0.71 0.52 15.43
CA PHE A 10 -0.56 1.23 15.55
C PHE A 10 -1.25 0.87 16.87
N THR A 11 -1.56 1.92 17.62
CA THR A 11 -2.44 1.86 18.77
C THR A 11 -3.90 1.70 18.33
N LYS A 12 -4.81 1.47 19.28
CA LYS A 12 -6.25 1.41 18.97
C LYS A 12 -6.73 2.67 18.23
N THR A 13 -6.30 3.84 18.68
CA THR A 13 -6.66 5.12 18.09
C THR A 13 -6.11 5.29 16.67
N ASP A 14 -4.91 4.80 16.39
CA ASP A 14 -4.33 4.88 15.04
C ASP A 14 -5.16 4.06 14.03
N TRP A 15 -5.61 2.87 14.45
CA TRP A 15 -6.51 2.05 13.65
C TRP A 15 -7.88 2.73 13.41
N GLU A 16 -8.44 3.39 14.41
CA GLU A 16 -9.70 4.14 14.28
C GLU A 16 -9.54 5.34 13.34
N ARG A 17 -8.42 6.07 13.45
CA ARG A 17 -8.11 7.22 12.59
C ARG A 17 -7.89 6.82 11.14
N VAL A 18 -7.12 5.76 10.88
CA VAL A 18 -6.85 5.35 9.48
C VAL A 18 -8.10 4.80 8.78
N ALA A 19 -9.07 4.28 9.53
CA ALA A 19 -10.36 3.83 9.01
C ALA A 19 -11.35 4.99 8.76
N ALA A 20 -11.09 6.18 9.30
CA ALA A 20 -11.99 7.34 9.22
C ALA A 20 -11.41 8.44 8.33
N ILE A 21 -12.24 9.00 7.44
CA ILE A 21 -11.86 10.16 6.65
C ILE A 21 -11.90 11.40 7.53
N ALA A 22 -10.93 12.28 7.34
CA ALA A 22 -10.85 13.57 8.01
C ALA A 22 -10.63 13.51 9.54
N ASN A 23 -10.15 12.36 10.05
CA ASN A 23 -9.84 12.17 11.47
C ASN A 23 -8.32 12.16 11.71
N GLY A 24 -7.70 13.31 11.54
CA GLY A 24 -6.25 13.46 11.67
C GLY A 24 -5.74 13.47 13.12
N ASN A 25 -4.42 13.60 13.26
CA ASN A 25 -3.81 13.77 14.59
C ASN A 25 -3.77 15.25 14.98
N VAL A 26 -4.31 15.59 16.15
CA VAL A 26 -4.37 16.97 16.66
C VAL A 26 -3.06 17.47 17.27
N ASP A 27 -2.07 16.58 17.43
CA ASP A 27 -0.75 16.95 17.90
C ASP A 27 0.02 17.73 16.83
N VAL A 28 0.37 18.97 17.13
CA VAL A 28 1.11 19.90 16.25
C VAL A 28 2.52 19.42 15.91
N ASN A 29 3.09 18.51 16.70
CA ASN A 29 4.39 17.91 16.43
C ASN A 29 4.30 16.75 15.43
N SER A 30 3.08 16.33 15.08
CA SER A 30 2.82 15.24 14.15
C SER A 30 2.33 15.76 12.80
N VAL A 31 2.61 15.00 11.73
CA VAL A 31 2.05 15.27 10.41
C VAL A 31 0.69 14.59 10.25
N GLY A 32 -0.13 15.09 9.33
CA GLY A 32 -1.42 14.46 9.01
C GLY A 32 -2.59 14.97 9.87
N GLN A 33 -2.58 16.23 10.28
CA GLN A 33 -3.67 16.87 11.04
C GLN A 33 -5.04 16.80 10.36
N PHE A 34 -5.07 16.68 9.03
CA PHE A 34 -6.32 16.57 8.28
C PHE A 34 -6.85 15.13 8.21
N GLY A 35 -6.02 14.09 8.33
CA GLY A 35 -6.51 12.71 8.30
C GLY A 35 -7.10 12.23 6.96
N VAL A 36 -6.66 12.80 5.82
CA VAL A 36 -7.15 12.42 4.48
C VAL A 36 -6.11 11.69 3.61
N GLY A 37 -4.82 11.76 3.98
CA GLY A 37 -3.72 11.32 3.11
C GLY A 37 -3.73 9.83 2.78
N PHE A 38 -4.12 8.97 3.74
CA PHE A 38 -4.16 7.52 3.52
C PHE A 38 -5.10 7.13 2.38
N PHE A 39 -6.27 7.77 2.26
CA PHE A 39 -7.27 7.43 1.25
C PHE A 39 -6.80 7.66 -0.19
N SER A 40 -5.67 8.36 -0.41
CA SER A 40 -5.05 8.48 -1.73
C SER A 40 -4.61 7.14 -2.33
N VAL A 41 -4.39 6.10 -1.50
CA VAL A 41 -4.01 4.76 -1.98
C VAL A 41 -5.09 4.12 -2.86
N PHE A 42 -6.36 4.52 -2.67
CA PHE A 42 -7.46 4.01 -3.47
C PHE A 42 -7.38 4.45 -4.93
N ALA A 43 -6.59 5.46 -5.30
CA ALA A 43 -6.30 5.75 -6.70
C ALA A 43 -5.57 4.60 -7.41
N TYR A 44 -4.89 3.73 -6.66
CA TYR A 44 -4.02 2.68 -7.19
C TYR A 44 -4.45 1.25 -6.84
N SER A 45 -5.23 1.06 -5.78
CA SER A 45 -5.63 -0.25 -5.28
C SER A 45 -7.06 -0.25 -4.76
N ASP A 46 -7.84 -1.27 -5.11
CA ASP A 46 -9.17 -1.48 -4.55
C ASP A 46 -9.15 -2.18 -3.19
N GLN A 47 -8.03 -2.83 -2.84
CA GLN A 47 -7.88 -3.66 -1.64
C GLN A 47 -6.55 -3.36 -0.95
N PRO A 48 -6.36 -2.13 -0.42
CA PRO A 48 -5.20 -1.84 0.41
C PRO A 48 -5.29 -2.65 1.71
N ILE A 49 -4.13 -3.10 2.18
CA ILE A 49 -3.98 -3.80 3.45
C ILE A 49 -2.95 -3.06 4.28
N ILE A 50 -3.24 -2.84 5.55
CA ILE A 50 -2.26 -2.34 6.52
C ILE A 50 -1.92 -3.49 7.47
N THR A 51 -0.65 -3.73 7.72
CA THR A 51 -0.19 -4.59 8.82
C THR A 51 0.56 -3.74 9.83
N SER A 52 0.35 -3.97 11.12
CA SER A 52 1.09 -3.28 12.17
C SER A 52 1.05 -4.08 13.48
N GLY A 53 2.23 -4.41 14.01
CA GLY A 53 2.33 -5.19 15.23
C GLY A 53 1.75 -6.59 15.08
N LYS A 54 0.68 -6.86 15.81
CA LYS A 54 0.01 -8.17 15.88
C LYS A 54 -1.27 -8.24 15.03
N GLU A 55 -1.58 -7.19 14.27
CA GLU A 55 -2.87 -7.04 13.60
C GLU A 55 -2.69 -6.55 12.16
N TYR A 56 -3.73 -6.80 11.37
CA TYR A 56 -3.89 -6.22 10.05
C TYR A 56 -5.29 -5.64 9.88
N MET A 57 -5.41 -4.70 8.94
CA MET A 57 -6.66 -4.12 8.49
C MET A 57 -6.78 -4.22 6.97
N THR A 58 -7.89 -4.77 6.50
CA THR A 58 -8.26 -4.75 5.07
C THR A 58 -9.36 -3.74 4.84
N PHE A 59 -9.38 -3.18 3.64
CA PHE A 59 -10.41 -2.26 3.17
C PHE A 59 -11.15 -2.93 2.00
N VAL A 60 -12.48 -2.96 2.07
CA VAL A 60 -13.33 -3.66 1.11
C VAL A 60 -14.50 -2.76 0.71
N TRP A 61 -14.64 -2.51 -0.59
CA TRP A 61 -15.81 -1.85 -1.15
C TRP A 61 -16.99 -2.83 -1.20
N ARG A 62 -18.16 -2.36 -0.77
CA ARG A 62 -19.44 -3.05 -0.90
C ARG A 62 -20.20 -2.55 -2.14
N ASP A 63 -21.20 -3.32 -2.55
CA ASP A 63 -22.02 -3.02 -3.74
C ASP A 63 -22.79 -1.69 -3.62
N ASP A 64 -23.10 -1.26 -2.39
CA ASP A 64 -23.74 0.02 -2.08
C ASP A 64 -22.76 1.21 -2.03
N HIS A 65 -21.54 1.04 -2.55
CA HIS A 65 -20.46 2.01 -2.55
C HIS A 65 -19.97 2.42 -1.14
N THR A 66 -20.31 1.66 -0.11
CA THR A 66 -19.73 1.86 1.22
C THR A 66 -18.37 1.16 1.33
N LEU A 67 -17.43 1.80 2.03
CA LEU A 67 -16.14 1.23 2.35
C LEU A 67 -16.20 0.61 3.75
N MET A 68 -15.94 -0.69 3.84
CA MET A 68 -15.83 -1.39 5.12
C MET A 68 -14.37 -1.71 5.44
N THR A 69 -14.06 -1.74 6.74
CA THR A 69 -12.75 -2.16 7.24
C THR A 69 -12.86 -3.40 8.10
N TYR A 70 -11.93 -4.34 7.92
CA TYR A 70 -11.84 -5.53 8.77
C TYR A 70 -10.50 -5.54 9.45
N ARG A 71 -10.52 -5.44 10.79
CA ARG A 71 -9.34 -5.59 11.63
C ARG A 71 -9.30 -6.97 12.24
N ARG A 72 -8.16 -7.66 12.14
CA ARG A 72 -7.96 -9.03 12.63
C ARG A 72 -6.54 -9.21 13.16
N ALA A 73 -6.35 -10.22 13.99
CA ALA A 73 -5.02 -10.63 14.45
C ALA A 73 -4.26 -11.33 13.32
N LEU A 74 -2.96 -11.08 13.25
CA LEU A 74 -2.03 -11.80 12.40
C LEU A 74 -1.60 -13.12 13.05
N PRO A 75 -1.33 -14.16 12.25
CA PRO A 75 -0.59 -15.35 12.69
C PRO A 75 0.74 -14.93 13.33
N VAL A 76 1.21 -15.68 14.33
CA VAL A 76 2.37 -15.29 15.17
C VAL A 76 3.62 -15.07 14.32
N GLU A 77 3.80 -15.91 13.32
CA GLU A 77 4.89 -15.91 12.35
C GLU A 77 4.90 -14.72 11.38
N GLU A 78 3.75 -14.04 11.22
CA GLU A 78 3.61 -12.86 10.35
C GLU A 78 3.66 -11.54 11.12
N ARG A 79 3.71 -11.59 12.46
CA ARG A 79 3.76 -10.38 13.30
C ARG A 79 5.10 -9.69 13.12
N SER A 80 5.05 -8.36 13.08
CA SER A 80 6.22 -7.53 12.89
C SER A 80 6.08 -6.22 13.64
N HIS A 81 7.21 -5.67 14.11
CA HIS A 81 7.25 -4.32 14.67
C HIS A 81 7.06 -3.23 13.60
N LEU A 82 7.19 -3.58 12.32
CA LEU A 82 6.99 -2.64 11.22
C LEU A 82 5.52 -2.42 10.94
N THR A 83 5.16 -1.18 10.61
CA THR A 83 3.88 -0.87 9.99
C THR A 83 4.05 -0.89 8.48
N SER A 84 3.26 -1.70 7.78
CA SER A 84 3.33 -1.82 6.33
C SER A 84 1.99 -1.53 5.67
N ILE A 85 2.05 -0.92 4.48
CA ILE A 85 0.92 -0.77 3.56
C ILE A 85 1.22 -1.62 2.34
N ILE A 86 0.31 -2.54 2.03
CA ILE A 86 0.38 -3.46 0.91
C ILE A 86 -0.74 -3.08 -0.05
N LEU A 87 -0.36 -2.76 -1.28
CA LEU A 87 -1.28 -2.35 -2.34
C LEU A 87 -1.26 -3.38 -3.45
N GLN A 88 -2.37 -4.09 -3.64
CA GLN A 88 -2.59 -4.85 -4.86
C GLN A 88 -2.94 -3.86 -5.97
N MET A 89 -1.98 -3.59 -6.85
CA MET A 89 -2.14 -2.59 -7.90
C MET A 89 -3.21 -3.05 -8.87
N ARG A 90 -4.14 -2.15 -9.23
CA ARG A 90 -4.88 -2.30 -10.49
C ARG A 90 -3.82 -2.31 -11.60
N SER A 91 -3.87 -3.29 -12.51
CA SER A 91 -2.86 -3.55 -13.57
C SER A 91 -2.23 -2.28 -14.20
N PRO A 92 -0.94 -2.30 -14.57
CA PRO A 92 -0.12 -1.11 -14.68
C PRO A 92 -0.35 -0.41 -16.01
N LEU A 93 -0.67 0.89 -15.99
CA LEU A 93 -0.29 1.93 -16.96
C LEU A 93 -1.27 3.10 -16.84
N ILE A 94 -0.92 4.08 -16.00
CA ILE A 94 -0.75 5.51 -16.32
C ILE A 94 -0.18 6.12 -15.02
N VAL A 95 1.11 5.89 -14.82
CA VAL A 95 1.95 6.98 -14.33
C VAL A 95 2.63 7.50 -15.60
N GLN A 96 1.87 8.23 -16.44
CA GLN A 96 2.50 9.14 -17.38
C GLN A 96 3.10 10.25 -16.51
N MET A 97 4.31 10.01 -16.01
CA MET A 97 5.20 11.11 -15.66
C MET A 97 5.20 12.01 -16.88
N SER A 98 4.64 13.20 -16.75
CA SER A 98 4.63 14.24 -17.76
C SER A 98 6.06 14.43 -18.26
N SER A 99 6.37 13.83 -19.41
CA SER A 99 7.52 14.17 -20.22
C SER A 99 7.26 15.56 -20.80
N ASN A 100 7.53 16.59 -20.00
CA ASN A 100 7.71 17.96 -20.45
C ASN A 100 8.99 18.49 -19.81
N LEU A 101 10.11 17.89 -20.21
CA LEU A 101 11.36 18.63 -20.41
C LEU A 101 11.78 18.34 -21.85
N ASP A 102 11.43 19.28 -22.72
CA ASP A 102 11.86 19.33 -24.11
C ASP A 102 13.38 19.20 -24.22
N GLY A 103 13.82 18.27 -25.06
CA GLY A 103 15.23 18.05 -25.36
C GLY A 103 15.40 17.03 -26.48
N LYS A 104 15.28 17.51 -27.72
CA LYS A 104 15.51 16.78 -28.97
C LYS A 104 16.80 15.94 -28.91
N HIS A 105 16.74 14.67 -29.34
CA HIS A 105 17.64 14.10 -30.35
C HIS A 105 17.22 12.64 -30.70
N LYS A 106 16.95 12.39 -31.97
CA LYS A 106 16.82 11.05 -32.58
C LYS A 106 18.22 10.49 -32.86
N THR A 107 18.47 9.21 -32.55
CA THR A 107 19.31 8.31 -33.37
C THR A 107 18.96 6.84 -33.15
N GLU A 108 19.01 6.08 -34.23
CA GLU A 108 18.68 4.66 -34.44
C GLU A 108 19.52 3.60 -33.69
N LEU A 109 18.89 2.41 -33.60
CA LEU A 109 19.41 1.02 -33.53
C LEU A 109 20.87 0.78 -33.11
N SER A 110 21.02 -0.01 -32.04
CA SER A 110 21.97 -1.13 -32.08
C SER A 110 21.49 -2.32 -31.21
N LYS A 111 21.50 -3.49 -31.85
CA LYS A 111 21.43 -4.82 -31.23
C LYS A 111 22.58 -4.96 -30.23
N THR A 112 22.40 -5.70 -29.11
CA THR A 112 23.33 -6.74 -28.61
C THR A 112 23.06 -7.17 -27.15
N LYS A 113 23.11 -8.51 -26.95
CA LYS A 113 23.36 -9.32 -25.72
C LYS A 113 22.28 -9.43 -24.63
N LYS A 114 21.62 -10.60 -24.68
CA LYS A 114 21.02 -11.30 -23.53
C LYS A 114 22.09 -11.58 -22.47
N THR A 115 21.94 -11.03 -21.28
CA THR A 115 22.56 -11.55 -20.07
C THR A 115 21.48 -11.94 -19.07
N ASN A 116 21.67 -13.13 -18.52
CA ASN A 116 20.76 -13.85 -17.65
C ASN A 116 20.79 -13.20 -16.27
N LEU A 117 19.75 -12.43 -15.91
CA LEU A 117 19.53 -12.03 -14.53
C LEU A 117 18.26 -12.73 -14.06
N GLN A 118 18.45 -13.84 -13.33
CA GLN A 118 17.38 -14.55 -12.67
C GLN A 118 16.62 -13.56 -11.78
N LYS A 119 15.48 -13.07 -12.30
CA LYS A 119 14.51 -12.31 -11.51
C LYS A 119 13.94 -13.28 -10.50
N LYS A 120 14.54 -13.28 -9.31
CA LYS A 120 14.02 -13.95 -8.12
C LYS A 120 12.69 -13.27 -7.77
N THR A 121 11.63 -13.74 -8.40
CA THR A 121 10.27 -13.29 -8.16
C THR A 121 9.89 -13.85 -6.80
N VAL A 122 10.04 -13.02 -5.76
CA VAL A 122 9.48 -13.33 -4.45
C VAL A 122 7.98 -13.40 -4.65
N SER A 123 7.42 -14.60 -4.45
CA SER A 123 5.99 -14.84 -4.64
C SER A 123 5.20 -14.00 -3.65
N ILE A 124 4.51 -12.99 -4.18
CA ILE A 124 3.54 -12.13 -3.50
C ILE A 124 2.43 -12.92 -2.77
N HIS A 125 2.27 -14.22 -3.08
CA HIS A 125 1.34 -15.13 -2.40
C HIS A 125 1.78 -15.55 -0.98
N LYS A 126 2.96 -15.13 -0.50
CA LYS A 126 3.47 -15.50 0.82
C LYS A 126 3.19 -14.47 1.93
N ILE A 127 2.66 -13.29 1.59
CA ILE A 127 2.48 -12.17 2.53
C ILE A 127 1.01 -11.86 2.80
N ILE A 128 0.10 -12.44 2.02
CA ILE A 128 -1.33 -12.35 2.26
C ILE A 128 -1.71 -13.63 2.98
N PRO A 129 -2.02 -13.62 4.31
CA PRO A 129 -2.66 -14.78 4.92
C PRO A 129 -3.85 -15.13 4.04
N LYS A 130 -4.06 -16.41 3.73
CA LYS A 130 -5.21 -16.87 2.94
C LYS A 130 -6.45 -16.21 3.55
N LEU A 131 -6.93 -15.17 2.89
CA LEU A 131 -7.99 -14.33 3.41
C LEU A 131 -9.25 -15.10 3.07
N ASP A 132 -9.58 -16.04 3.94
CA ASP A 132 -10.84 -16.76 3.89
C ASP A 132 -11.92 -15.74 4.23
N LEU A 133 -12.39 -15.03 3.19
CA LEU A 133 -13.61 -14.24 3.20
C LEU A 133 -14.78 -15.21 3.17
N GLU A 134 -15.02 -15.90 4.28
CA GLU A 134 -16.33 -16.53 4.54
C GLU A 134 -17.27 -15.55 5.27
#